data_AF-A0AAT9SYD1-F1
#
_entry.id   AF-A0AAT9SYD1-F1
#
_cell.length_a   1.000
_cell.length_b   1.000
_cell.length_c   1.000
_cell.angle_alpha   90.00
_cell.angle_beta   90.00
_cell.angle_gamma   90.00
#
_symmetry.space_group_name_H-M   'P 1'
#
loop_
_entity.id
_entity.type
_entity.pdbx_description
1 polymer ?
#
loop_
_entity_poly.entity_id
_entity_poly.type
_entity_poly.pdbx_seq_one_letter_code
_entity_poly.pdbx_strand_id
1 'polypeptide(L)'
;MAGQMLAGHPNIDCCIARVPYGGIVETGTAPGYRLEPFDGAAMLLADAGVDVICWNATRGAALGFDADRELCRRIEDRTGIPAVTTSLAAVALLTAAAEKRIGFVTQGDEIESLDILERFRSQGVDIIDHSWLGIVDNLDAAYVGSDTLLAKARDLAARSSLDTVMFWSTNLSGYAARLSEPAADFGILDSAEIGIRAALSGAG
;
A
#
# COMPACT_ATOMS: atom_id res chain seq x y z
N MET A 1 -1.01 -9.98 9.46
CA MET A 1 -0.04 -8.86 9.53
C MET A 1 -0.39 -7.86 10.64
N ALA A 2 -1.48 -7.09 10.56
CA ALA A 2 -1.78 -6.03 11.55
C ALA A 2 -1.69 -6.48 13.02
N GLY A 3 -2.34 -7.60 13.39
CA GLY A 3 -2.23 -8.15 14.75
C GLY A 3 -0.80 -8.54 15.18
N GLN A 4 0.06 -8.97 14.25
CA GLN A 4 1.47 -9.24 14.55
C GLN A 4 2.28 -7.95 14.74
N MET A 5 1.98 -6.91 13.95
CA MET A 5 2.63 -5.60 14.10
C MET A 5 2.25 -4.92 15.44
N LEU A 6 1.01 -5.12 15.88
CA LEU A 6 0.49 -4.52 17.11
C LEU A 6 0.77 -5.32 18.38
N ALA A 7 1.28 -6.55 18.28
CA ALA A 7 1.56 -7.39 19.45
C ALA A 7 2.54 -6.75 20.46
N GLY A 8 3.38 -5.81 20.02
CA GLY A 8 4.30 -5.03 20.88
C GLY A 8 3.71 -3.72 21.42
N HIS A 9 2.46 -3.40 21.09
CA HIS A 9 1.81 -2.11 21.38
C HIS A 9 0.49 -2.34 22.13
N PRO A 10 0.53 -2.70 23.43
CA PRO A 10 -0.66 -3.10 24.18
C PRO A 10 -1.68 -1.97 24.40
N ASN A 11 -1.30 -0.72 24.09
CA ASN A 11 -2.16 0.46 24.22
C ASN A 11 -2.75 0.90 22.86
N ILE A 12 -2.61 0.09 21.81
CA ILE A 12 -3.12 0.40 20.48
C ILE A 12 -4.12 -0.67 20.06
N ASP A 13 -5.36 -0.23 19.83
CA ASP A 13 -6.42 -1.05 19.27
C ASP A 13 -6.53 -0.85 17.75
N CYS A 14 -6.94 -1.90 17.03
CA CYS A 14 -7.17 -1.84 15.59
C CYS A 14 -8.64 -2.10 15.26
N CYS A 15 -9.35 -1.04 14.87
CA CYS A 15 -10.71 -1.10 14.37
C CYS A 15 -10.70 -1.22 12.84
N ILE A 16 -11.56 -2.09 12.29
CA ILE A 16 -11.62 -2.35 10.84
C ILE A 16 -13.06 -2.11 10.35
N ALA A 17 -13.21 -1.19 9.40
CA ALA A 17 -14.39 -1.07 8.56
C ALA A 17 -14.06 -1.49 7.12
N ARG A 18 -15.05 -2.00 6.38
CA ARG A 18 -14.85 -2.46 5.00
C ARG A 18 -15.53 -1.53 4.00
N VAL A 19 -14.83 -1.29 2.91
CA VAL A 19 -15.38 -0.73 1.67
C VAL A 19 -15.49 -1.89 0.68
N PRO A 20 -16.61 -2.06 -0.07
CA PRO A 20 -16.73 -3.12 -1.08
C PRO A 20 -15.59 -2.99 -2.10
N TYR A 21 -15.02 -4.08 -2.62
CA TYR A 21 -13.94 -3.94 -3.62
C TYR A 21 -14.48 -3.53 -5.01
N GLY A 22 -15.62 -4.09 -5.40
CA GLY A 22 -16.33 -3.70 -6.62
C GLY A 22 -17.05 -2.37 -6.44
N GLY A 23 -16.93 -1.48 -7.42
CA GLY A 23 -17.67 -0.22 -7.45
C GLY A 23 -17.11 0.90 -6.57
N ILE A 24 -15.83 0.84 -6.18
CA ILE A 24 -15.13 1.94 -5.47
C ILE A 24 -14.53 2.98 -6.41
N VAL A 25 -14.50 2.70 -7.70
CA VAL A 25 -14.00 3.61 -8.73
C VAL A 25 -15.20 4.14 -9.50
N GLU A 26 -15.14 5.42 -9.86
CA GLU A 26 -16.16 6.05 -10.70
C GLU A 26 -16.22 5.39 -12.07
N THR A 27 -17.43 5.25 -12.61
CA THR A 27 -17.63 4.80 -13.99
C THR A 27 -17.54 6.01 -14.92
N GLY A 28 -16.50 6.13 -15.74
CA GLY A 28 -16.36 7.26 -16.65
C GLY A 28 -14.94 7.50 -17.15
N THR A 29 -14.71 8.67 -17.74
CA THR A 29 -13.43 9.05 -18.38
C THR A 29 -12.40 9.64 -17.41
N ALA A 30 -12.77 9.90 -16.15
CA ALA A 30 -11.86 10.36 -15.10
C ALA A 30 -11.90 9.35 -13.93
N PRO A 31 -10.83 8.58 -13.69
CA PRO A 31 -10.86 7.54 -12.67
C PRO A 31 -10.60 8.14 -11.27
N GLY A 32 -11.66 8.49 -10.56
CA GLY A 32 -11.65 8.86 -9.13
C GLY A 32 -12.22 7.77 -8.24
N TYR A 33 -12.08 7.92 -6.92
CA TYR A 33 -12.84 7.12 -5.98
C TYR A 33 -14.31 7.55 -5.98
N ARG A 34 -15.22 6.58 -5.96
CA ARG A 34 -16.58 6.82 -5.47
C ARG A 34 -16.48 6.99 -3.96
N LEU A 35 -16.77 8.20 -3.46
CA LEU A 35 -16.49 8.57 -2.08
C LEU A 35 -17.56 8.07 -1.09
N GLU A 36 -18.80 7.83 -1.53
CA GLU A 36 -19.91 7.44 -0.65
C GLU A 36 -19.67 6.12 0.11
N PRO A 37 -19.06 5.07 -0.48
CA PRO A 37 -18.66 3.89 0.27
C PRO A 37 -17.65 4.15 1.40
N PHE A 38 -16.75 5.12 1.22
CA PHE A 38 -15.74 5.49 2.23
C PHE A 38 -16.37 6.27 3.37
N ASP A 39 -17.33 7.15 3.04
CA ASP A 39 -18.09 7.93 4.01
C ASP A 39 -18.74 7.05 5.09
N GLY A 40 -19.37 5.94 4.69
CA GLY A 40 -20.00 4.99 5.63
C GLY A 40 -18.98 4.28 6.51
N ALA A 41 -17.87 3.81 5.92
CA ALA A 41 -16.80 3.14 6.65
C ALA A 41 -16.09 4.09 7.64
N ALA A 42 -15.85 5.34 7.23
CA ALA A 42 -15.22 6.35 8.07
C ALA A 42 -16.09 6.70 9.29
N MET A 43 -17.42 6.83 9.12
CA MET A 43 -18.32 7.07 10.25
C MET A 43 -18.35 5.91 11.25
N LEU A 44 -18.31 4.65 10.78
CA LEU A 44 -18.22 3.50 11.68
C LEU A 44 -16.93 3.52 12.52
N LEU A 45 -15.81 3.95 11.92
CA LEU A 45 -14.54 4.11 12.64
C LEU A 45 -14.58 5.31 13.60
N ALA A 46 -15.23 6.41 13.22
CA ALA A 46 -15.42 7.57 14.08
C ALA A 46 -16.29 7.24 15.31
N ASP A 47 -17.37 6.47 15.14
CA ASP A 47 -18.20 5.99 16.25
C ASP A 47 -17.41 5.07 17.21
N ALA A 48 -16.39 4.37 16.70
CA ALA A 48 -15.47 3.57 17.51
C ALA A 48 -14.42 4.42 18.25
N GLY A 49 -14.35 5.74 18.00
CA GLY A 49 -13.45 6.65 18.70
C GLY A 49 -11.97 6.48 18.34
N VAL A 50 -11.66 6.11 17.09
CA VAL A 50 -10.26 5.96 16.65
C VAL A 50 -9.54 7.31 16.55
N ASP A 51 -8.23 7.32 16.79
CA ASP A 51 -7.39 8.52 16.70
C ASP A 51 -6.93 8.84 15.26
N VAL A 52 -6.92 7.84 14.38
CA VAL A 52 -6.47 7.95 12.98
C VAL A 52 -7.20 6.95 12.09
N ILE A 53 -7.49 7.33 10.85
CA ILE A 53 -8.08 6.45 9.84
C ILE A 53 -7.06 6.18 8.73
N CYS A 54 -6.85 4.90 8.41
CA CYS A 54 -5.98 4.49 7.30
C CYS A 54 -6.80 3.79 6.21
N TRP A 55 -6.77 4.35 5.00
CA TRP A 55 -7.17 3.59 3.82
C TRP A 55 -6.01 2.70 3.36
N ASN A 56 -6.02 1.46 3.84
CA ASN A 56 -4.97 0.49 3.58
C ASN A 56 -5.20 -0.27 2.26
N ALA A 57 -5.01 0.42 1.13
CA ALA A 57 -5.07 -0.17 -0.20
C ALA A 57 -4.10 0.53 -1.17
N THR A 58 -3.69 -0.17 -2.22
CA THR A 58 -2.81 0.36 -3.28
C THR A 58 -3.56 0.94 -4.49
N ARG A 59 -4.90 0.87 -4.50
CA ARG A 59 -5.73 1.35 -5.62
C ARG A 59 -5.44 2.80 -6.00
N GLY A 60 -5.06 3.60 -5.02
CA GLY A 60 -4.78 5.02 -5.17
C GLY A 60 -3.72 5.33 -6.21
N ALA A 61 -2.62 4.57 -6.20
CA ALA A 61 -1.59 4.70 -7.23
C ALA A 61 -2.18 4.49 -8.63
N ALA A 62 -3.10 3.55 -8.83
CA ALA A 62 -3.76 3.30 -10.13
C ALA A 62 -4.87 4.32 -10.50
N LEU A 63 -5.29 5.19 -9.59
CA LEU A 63 -6.18 6.34 -9.88
C LEU A 63 -5.41 7.66 -10.02
N GLY A 64 -4.23 7.73 -9.40
CA GLY A 64 -3.42 8.93 -9.28
C GLY A 64 -3.47 9.41 -7.83
N PHE A 65 -2.34 9.91 -7.32
CA PHE A 65 -2.23 10.22 -5.89
C PHE A 65 -3.15 11.35 -5.41
N ASP A 66 -3.66 12.19 -6.32
CA ASP A 66 -4.65 13.22 -5.99
C ASP A 66 -5.99 12.62 -5.55
N ALA A 67 -6.36 11.43 -6.04
CA ALA A 67 -7.55 10.72 -5.57
C ALA A 67 -7.44 10.34 -4.08
N ASP A 68 -6.24 9.94 -3.64
CA ASP A 68 -5.97 9.65 -2.22
C ASP A 68 -5.95 10.93 -1.38
N ARG A 69 -5.43 12.04 -1.90
CA ARG A 69 -5.46 13.33 -1.20
C ARG A 69 -6.88 13.82 -0.98
N GLU A 70 -7.72 13.71 -2.02
CA GLU A 70 -9.13 14.04 -1.92
C GLU A 70 -9.88 13.10 -0.97
N LEU A 71 -9.56 11.80 -0.99
CA LEU A 71 -10.13 10.83 -0.05
C LEU A 71 -9.76 11.17 1.40
N CYS A 72 -8.51 11.49 1.69
CA CYS A 72 -8.08 11.94 3.02
C CYS A 72 -8.87 13.17 3.46
N ARG A 73 -8.92 14.22 2.63
CA ARG A 73 -9.67 15.45 2.91
C ARG A 73 -11.14 15.15 3.19
N ARG A 74 -11.77 14.29 2.39
CA ARG A 74 -13.16 13.88 2.56
C ARG A 74 -13.41 13.20 3.91
N ILE A 75 -12.52 12.29 4.32
CA ILE A 75 -12.62 11.58 5.60
C ILE A 75 -12.45 12.57 6.75
N GLU A 76 -11.42 13.42 6.69
CA GLU A 76 -11.10 14.42 7.71
C GLU A 76 -12.25 15.43 7.88
N ASP A 77 -12.78 15.98 6.79
CA ASP A 77 -13.90 16.93 6.83
C ASP A 77 -15.17 16.33 7.47
N ARG A 78 -15.39 15.03 7.27
CA ARG A 78 -16.59 14.33 7.77
C ARG A 78 -16.48 13.87 9.21
N THR A 79 -15.28 13.49 9.64
CA THR A 79 -15.09 12.81 10.93
C THR A 79 -14.33 13.67 11.94
N GLY A 80 -13.57 14.67 11.47
CA GLY A 80 -12.59 15.39 12.27
C GLY A 80 -11.34 14.56 12.63
N ILE A 81 -11.20 13.35 12.09
CA ILE A 81 -10.13 12.41 12.41
C ILE A 81 -9.09 12.44 11.27
N PRO A 82 -7.78 12.58 11.59
CA PRO A 82 -6.71 12.51 10.60
C PRO A 82 -6.78 11.26 9.72
N ALA A 83 -6.56 11.42 8.42
CA ALA A 83 -6.63 10.33 7.46
C ALA A 83 -5.32 10.15 6.70
N VAL A 84 -4.91 8.90 6.53
CA VAL A 84 -3.75 8.51 5.70
C VAL A 84 -4.13 7.43 4.71
N THR A 85 -3.38 7.31 3.62
CA THR A 85 -3.49 6.19 2.69
C THR A 85 -2.15 5.49 2.51
N THR A 86 -2.20 4.19 2.20
CA THR A 86 -1.00 3.42 1.84
C THR A 86 -0.25 4.03 0.65
N SER A 87 -0.97 4.54 -0.36
CA SER A 87 -0.33 5.10 -1.56
C SER A 87 0.45 6.37 -1.25
N LEU A 88 -0.13 7.30 -0.48
CA LEU A 88 0.56 8.54 -0.09
C LEU A 88 1.72 8.27 0.86
N ALA A 89 1.54 7.34 1.80
CA ALA A 89 2.61 6.92 2.71
C ALA A 89 3.78 6.29 1.96
N ALA A 90 3.51 5.46 0.94
CA ALA A 90 4.53 4.85 0.10
C ALA A 90 5.29 5.91 -0.71
N VAL A 91 4.61 6.89 -1.30
CA VAL A 91 5.28 8.01 -1.99
C VAL A 91 6.21 8.74 -1.02
N ALA A 92 5.70 9.15 0.15
CA ALA A 92 6.49 9.89 1.12
C ALA A 92 7.73 9.11 1.58
N LEU A 93 7.58 7.81 1.86
CA LEU A 93 8.68 6.93 2.26
C LEU A 93 9.73 6.81 1.16
N LEU A 94 9.32 6.54 -0.08
CA LEU A 94 10.24 6.24 -1.17
C LEU A 94 10.93 7.51 -1.69
N THR A 95 10.24 8.65 -1.72
CA THR A 95 10.87 9.95 -2.04
C THR A 95 11.92 10.33 -0.99
N ALA A 96 11.67 10.05 0.30
CA ALA A 96 12.67 10.27 1.36
C ALA A 96 13.89 9.33 1.26
N ALA A 97 13.76 8.23 0.50
CA ALA A 97 14.80 7.23 0.28
C ALA A 97 15.46 7.35 -1.11
N ALA A 98 15.52 8.56 -1.69
CA ALA A 98 15.98 8.82 -3.06
C ALA A 98 17.39 8.27 -3.42
N GLU A 99 18.25 8.02 -2.44
CA GLU A 99 19.58 7.41 -2.66
C GLU A 99 19.52 5.88 -2.86
N LYS A 100 18.36 5.25 -2.72
CA LYS A 100 18.18 3.80 -2.80
C LYS A 100 17.76 3.37 -4.20
N ARG A 101 18.40 2.33 -4.71
CA ARG A 101 18.00 1.64 -5.93
C ARG A 101 16.80 0.75 -5.63
N ILE A 102 15.62 1.25 -5.92
CA ILE A 102 14.34 0.59 -5.61
C ILE A 102 13.82 -0.18 -6.82
N GLY A 103 13.30 -1.38 -6.59
CA GLY A 103 12.48 -2.08 -7.58
C GLY A 103 11.14 -2.54 -7.03
N PHE A 104 10.21 -2.83 -7.94
CA PHE A 104 8.83 -3.17 -7.59
C PHE A 104 8.47 -4.58 -8.04
N VAL A 105 7.75 -5.31 -7.18
CA VAL A 105 7.00 -6.52 -7.57
C VAL A 105 5.52 -6.18 -7.46
N THR A 106 4.83 -6.06 -8.58
CA THR A 106 3.42 -5.67 -8.66
C THR A 106 2.51 -6.89 -8.84
N GLN A 107 1.26 -6.79 -8.39
CA GLN A 107 0.28 -7.87 -8.53
C GLN A 107 -0.17 -8.10 -9.98
N GLY A 108 -0.50 -7.02 -10.69
CA GLY A 108 -1.19 -7.06 -11.98
C GLY A 108 -0.34 -7.58 -13.14
N ASP A 109 -0.75 -7.26 -14.36
CA ASP A 109 0.05 -7.51 -15.55
C ASP A 109 1.15 -6.46 -15.74
N GLU A 110 1.93 -6.61 -16.81
CA GLU A 110 3.03 -5.68 -17.12
C GLU A 110 2.53 -4.26 -17.40
N ILE A 111 1.37 -4.11 -18.05
CA ILE A 111 0.82 -2.81 -18.43
C ILE A 111 0.40 -2.06 -17.17
N GLU A 112 -0.39 -2.71 -16.31
CA GLU A 112 -0.78 -2.15 -15.01
C GLU A 112 0.45 -1.84 -14.15
N SER A 113 1.46 -2.70 -14.18
CA SER A 113 2.72 -2.46 -13.49
C SER A 113 3.36 -1.17 -13.98
N LEU A 114 3.60 -1.02 -15.28
CA LEU A 114 4.23 0.16 -15.87
C LEU A 114 3.47 1.45 -15.55
N ASP A 115 2.14 1.42 -15.63
CA ASP A 115 1.28 2.55 -15.29
C ASP A 115 1.45 2.99 -13.83
N ILE A 116 1.57 2.03 -12.90
CA ILE A 116 1.81 2.32 -11.49
C ILE A 116 3.19 2.96 -11.31
N LEU A 117 4.23 2.41 -11.92
CA LEU A 117 5.60 2.95 -11.77
C LEU A 117 5.72 4.35 -12.33
N GLU A 118 5.10 4.63 -13.47
CA GLU A 118 5.13 5.97 -14.07
C GLU A 118 4.53 7.01 -13.14
N ARG A 119 3.48 6.65 -12.40
CA ARG A 119 2.88 7.54 -11.42
C ARG A 119 3.77 7.74 -10.20
N PHE A 120 4.45 6.71 -9.71
CA PHE A 120 5.45 6.89 -8.66
C PHE A 120 6.60 7.78 -9.13
N ARG A 121 7.10 7.59 -10.36
CA ARG A 121 8.12 8.44 -10.97
C ARG A 121 7.68 9.89 -11.10
N SER A 122 6.41 10.14 -11.44
CA SER A 122 5.87 11.51 -11.48
C SER A 122 5.82 12.20 -10.11
N GLN A 123 5.89 11.44 -9.00
CA GLN A 123 6.06 11.96 -7.64
C GLN A 123 7.54 12.06 -7.21
N GLY A 124 8.49 11.83 -8.12
CA GLY A 124 9.93 11.91 -7.84
C GLY A 124 10.52 10.66 -7.19
N VAL A 125 9.84 9.52 -7.28
CA VAL A 125 10.40 8.24 -6.81
C VAL A 125 11.23 7.62 -7.93
N ASP A 126 12.51 7.38 -7.68
CA ASP A 126 13.38 6.68 -8.62
C ASP A 126 13.19 5.16 -8.53
N ILE A 127 12.73 4.56 -9.63
CA ILE A 127 12.45 3.12 -9.73
C ILE A 127 13.31 2.53 -10.84
N ILE A 128 14.25 1.68 -10.43
CA ILE A 128 15.30 1.10 -11.29
C ILE A 128 14.76 -0.05 -12.14
N ASP A 129 13.94 -0.93 -11.56
CA ASP A 129 13.47 -2.13 -12.23
C ASP A 129 12.15 -2.64 -11.63
N HIS A 130 11.45 -3.53 -12.33
CA HIS A 130 10.23 -4.14 -11.85
C HIS A 130 10.00 -5.58 -12.33
N SER A 131 9.08 -6.25 -11.64
CA SER A 131 8.49 -7.52 -12.02
C SER A 131 6.99 -7.49 -11.68
N TRP A 132 6.21 -8.34 -12.34
CA TRP A 132 4.78 -8.47 -12.13
C TRP A 132 4.39 -9.93 -11.90
N LEU A 133 3.20 -10.16 -11.35
CA LEU A 133 2.69 -11.50 -11.05
C LEU A 133 1.64 -11.97 -12.06
N GLY A 134 1.02 -11.05 -12.83
CA GLY A 134 -0.05 -11.38 -13.77
C GLY A 134 -1.36 -11.78 -13.09
N ILE A 135 -1.58 -11.33 -11.85
CA ILE A 135 -2.74 -11.70 -11.03
C ILE A 135 -3.85 -10.66 -11.23
N VAL A 136 -4.97 -11.11 -11.80
CA VAL A 136 -6.13 -10.26 -12.09
C VAL A 136 -7.11 -10.20 -10.91
N ASP A 137 -7.45 -11.35 -10.31
CA ASP A 137 -8.33 -11.36 -9.14
C ASP A 137 -7.55 -10.94 -7.89
N ASN A 138 -8.05 -9.93 -7.18
CA ASN A 138 -7.43 -9.42 -5.98
C ASN A 138 -7.34 -10.47 -4.87
N LEU A 139 -8.28 -11.41 -4.80
CA LEU A 139 -8.23 -12.48 -3.80
C LEU A 139 -7.06 -13.45 -4.06
N ASP A 140 -6.72 -13.70 -5.32
CA ASP A 140 -5.65 -14.63 -5.70
C ASP A 140 -4.27 -14.17 -5.21
N ALA A 141 -4.06 -12.85 -5.10
CA ALA A 141 -2.83 -12.29 -4.54
C ALA A 141 -2.55 -12.75 -3.10
N ALA A 142 -3.59 -12.98 -2.30
CA ALA A 142 -3.47 -13.42 -0.92
C ALA A 142 -2.96 -14.87 -0.79
N TYR A 143 -3.05 -15.67 -1.86
CA TYR A 143 -2.59 -17.06 -1.88
C TYR A 143 -1.14 -17.20 -2.37
N VAL A 144 -0.48 -16.11 -2.78
CA VAL A 144 0.93 -16.15 -3.18
C VAL A 144 1.81 -16.32 -1.93
N GLY A 145 2.46 -17.48 -1.83
CA GLY A 145 3.35 -17.81 -0.71
C GLY A 145 4.65 -17.00 -0.69
N SER A 146 5.25 -16.89 0.49
CA SER A 146 6.50 -16.15 0.72
C SER A 146 7.65 -16.63 -0.17
N ASP A 147 7.79 -17.94 -0.40
CA ASP A 147 8.87 -18.48 -1.25
C ASP A 147 8.81 -17.92 -2.68
N THR A 148 7.61 -17.83 -3.27
CA THR A 148 7.41 -17.27 -4.60
C THR A 148 7.73 -15.78 -4.64
N LEU A 149 7.31 -15.02 -3.61
CA LEU A 149 7.59 -13.60 -3.49
C LEU A 149 9.10 -13.35 -3.36
N LEU A 150 9.77 -14.11 -2.49
CA LEU A 150 11.21 -14.00 -2.25
C LEU A 150 12.02 -14.39 -3.48
N ALA A 151 11.63 -15.45 -4.20
CA ALA A 151 12.30 -15.81 -5.45
C ALA A 151 12.26 -14.65 -6.46
N LYS A 152 11.08 -14.05 -6.67
CA LYS A 152 10.93 -12.88 -7.55
C LYS A 152 11.72 -11.68 -7.08
N ALA A 153 11.72 -11.40 -5.78
CA ALA A 153 12.48 -10.28 -5.23
C ALA A 153 13.99 -10.49 -5.36
N ARG A 154 14.51 -11.70 -5.11
CA ARG A 154 15.93 -12.03 -5.30
C ARG A 154 16.34 -11.91 -6.77
N ASP A 155 15.54 -12.46 -7.68
CA ASP A 155 15.81 -12.36 -9.13
C ASP A 155 15.86 -10.90 -9.57
N LEU A 156 14.89 -10.10 -9.14
CA LEU A 156 14.82 -8.67 -9.45
C LEU A 156 15.99 -7.89 -8.83
N ALA A 157 16.30 -8.16 -7.56
CA ALA A 157 17.39 -7.52 -6.85
C ALA A 157 18.75 -7.85 -7.47
N ALA A 158 19.02 -9.10 -7.83
CA ALA A 158 20.26 -9.51 -8.48
C ALA A 158 20.38 -8.95 -9.89
N ARG A 159 19.30 -9.03 -10.68
CA ARG A 159 19.27 -8.57 -12.09
C ARG A 159 19.67 -7.11 -12.23
N SER A 160 19.21 -6.28 -11.30
CA SER A 160 19.41 -4.83 -11.39
C SER A 160 20.31 -4.26 -10.30
N SER A 161 20.79 -5.07 -9.33
CA SER A 161 21.58 -4.73 -8.13
C SER A 161 20.85 -3.95 -7.02
N LEU A 162 19.54 -4.17 -6.84
CA LEU A 162 18.66 -3.31 -6.01
C LEU A 162 19.02 -3.30 -4.52
N ASP A 163 18.89 -2.14 -3.88
CA ASP A 163 19.01 -2.01 -2.43
C ASP A 163 17.73 -2.45 -1.73
N THR A 164 16.58 -2.25 -2.38
CA THR A 164 15.25 -2.48 -1.80
C THR A 164 14.27 -2.97 -2.86
N VAL A 165 13.44 -3.96 -2.50
CA VAL A 165 12.31 -4.41 -3.31
C VAL A 165 11.00 -4.14 -2.58
N MET A 166 10.07 -3.50 -3.29
CA MET A 166 8.73 -3.17 -2.81
C MET A 166 7.69 -4.15 -3.37
N PHE A 167 6.96 -4.83 -2.50
CA PHE A 167 5.77 -5.59 -2.89
C PHE A 167 4.55 -4.67 -2.94
N TRP A 168 4.04 -4.43 -4.16
CA TRP A 168 2.97 -3.49 -4.44
C TRP A 168 1.62 -4.19 -4.64
N SER A 169 0.99 -4.52 -3.52
CA SER A 169 -0.43 -4.84 -3.34
C SER A 169 -0.64 -5.13 -1.86
N THR A 170 -1.72 -4.63 -1.26
CA THR A 170 -1.99 -4.88 0.15
C THR A 170 -2.46 -6.31 0.44
N ASN A 171 -2.71 -7.11 -0.61
CA ASN A 171 -3.02 -8.54 -0.50
C ASN A 171 -1.79 -9.43 -0.70
N LEU A 172 -0.68 -8.91 -1.24
CA LEU A 172 0.58 -9.67 -1.28
C LEU A 172 1.22 -9.64 0.11
N SER A 173 1.65 -10.80 0.61
CA SER A 173 2.24 -10.91 1.95
C SER A 173 3.76 -10.65 1.94
N GLY A 174 4.17 -9.45 1.52
CA GLY A 174 5.56 -9.01 1.56
C GLY A 174 6.11 -8.94 2.99
N TYR A 175 5.27 -8.58 3.97
CA TYR A 175 5.62 -8.61 5.39
C TYR A 175 6.04 -10.00 5.86
N ALA A 176 5.26 -11.04 5.52
CA ALA A 176 5.59 -12.41 5.90
C ALA A 176 6.84 -12.92 5.16
N ALA A 177 7.00 -12.54 3.88
CA ALA A 177 8.22 -12.81 3.13
C ALA A 177 9.46 -12.22 3.83
N ARG A 178 9.41 -10.94 4.23
CA ARG A 178 10.49 -10.28 4.97
C ARG A 178 10.83 -10.98 6.29
N LEU A 179 9.83 -11.39 7.06
CA LEU A 179 10.06 -12.10 8.32
C LEU A 179 10.66 -13.50 8.12
N SER A 180 10.41 -14.13 6.96
CA SER A 180 10.93 -15.45 6.62
C SER A 180 12.39 -15.41 6.15
N GLU A 181 12.89 -14.23 5.77
CA GLU A 181 14.28 -14.01 5.34
C GLU A 181 14.87 -12.74 5.99
N PRO A 182 15.13 -12.75 7.31
CA PRO A 182 15.62 -11.57 8.03
C PRO A 182 17.05 -11.15 7.64
N ALA A 183 17.80 -12.01 6.96
CA ALA A 183 19.18 -11.79 6.53
C ALA A 183 19.32 -11.61 5.00
N ALA A 184 18.26 -11.17 4.31
CA ALA A 184 18.34 -10.82 2.90
C ALA A 184 19.35 -9.69 2.68
N ASP A 185 20.12 -9.77 1.59
CA ASP A 185 21.12 -8.76 1.21
C ASP A 185 20.50 -7.43 0.73
N PHE A 186 19.17 -7.38 0.60
CA PHE A 186 18.40 -6.21 0.18
C PHE A 186 17.19 -6.01 1.12
N GLY A 187 16.72 -4.76 1.21
CA GLY A 187 15.53 -4.40 1.97
C GLY A 187 14.25 -4.92 1.30
N ILE A 188 13.29 -5.39 2.10
CA ILE A 188 11.94 -5.71 1.63
C ILE A 188 10.96 -4.69 2.21
N LEU A 189 10.14 -4.10 1.35
CA LEU A 189 9.03 -3.25 1.73
C LEU A 189 7.70 -3.91 1.35
N ASP A 190 6.69 -3.70 2.19
CA ASP A 190 5.34 -4.20 2.01
C ASP A 190 4.35 -3.03 2.07
N SER A 191 3.50 -2.91 1.06
CA SER A 191 2.54 -1.81 0.99
C SER A 191 1.58 -1.76 2.18
N ALA A 192 1.08 -2.91 2.64
CA ALA A 192 0.13 -2.91 3.74
C ALA A 192 0.81 -2.53 5.07
N GLU A 193 2.05 -2.98 5.27
CA GLU A 193 2.90 -2.58 6.40
C GLU A 193 3.13 -1.07 6.41
N ILE A 194 3.45 -0.48 5.25
CA ILE A 194 3.69 0.97 5.12
C ILE A 194 2.46 1.77 5.55
N GLY A 195 1.26 1.39 5.09
CA GLY A 195 0.02 2.04 5.52
C GLY A 195 -0.21 1.99 7.02
N ILE A 196 0.01 0.83 7.64
CA ILE A 196 -0.13 0.67 9.09
C ILE A 196 0.90 1.52 9.84
N ARG A 197 2.16 1.53 9.41
CA ARG A 197 3.21 2.36 10.04
C ARG A 197 2.89 3.85 9.94
N ALA A 198 2.34 4.29 8.81
CA ALA A 198 1.93 5.69 8.66
C ALA A 198 0.81 6.06 9.63
N ALA A 199 -0.18 5.18 9.82
CA ALA A 199 -1.23 5.40 10.81
C ALA A 199 -0.66 5.47 12.24
N LEU A 200 0.23 4.55 12.59
CA LEU A 200 0.87 4.53 13.91
C LEU A 200 1.70 5.79 14.21
N SER A 201 2.37 6.34 13.20
CA SER A 201 3.13 7.59 13.34
C SER A 201 2.23 8.83 13.50
N GLY A 202 0.99 8.78 13.00
CA GLY A 202 0.02 9.88 13.11
C GLY A 202 -0.86 9.84 14.37
N ALA A 203 -0.90 8.70 15.07
CA ALA A 203 -1.65 8.51 16.32
C ALA A 203 -0.86 8.93 17.59
N GLY A 204 0.32 9.55 17.42
CA GLY A 204 1.24 9.92 18.50
C GLY A 204 1.41 11.41 18.71
#